data_AF-A0A2B7ZYG9-F1
#
_entry.id   AF-A0A2B7ZYG9-F1
#
_cell.length_a   1.000
_cell.length_b   1.000
_cell.length_c   1.000
_cell.angle_alpha   90.00
_cell.angle_beta   90.00
_cell.angle_gamma   90.00
#
_symmetry.space_group_name_H-M   'P 1'
#
loop_
_entity.id
_entity.type
_entity.pdbx_description
1 polymer ?
#
loop_
_entity_poly.entity_id
_entity_poly.type
_entity_poly.pdbx_seq_one_letter_code
_entity_poly.pdbx_strand_id
1 'polypeptide(L)'
;MDNTNAAPRTTPWNIAEKNGYYYRVAIKNSAGCTAVSKAAKLEVRNPHFRRPLPHLARGCEEDSYTYFSNVYTDPNQADEEFPTAGITYEWYEAPNAQSAFSLIGVERNYTISPITLGHAEMVYKVVAKQGTGDQACTITSNLSTFYPGTATISQQPTDQSICTGENASFRVLSSSQNVDYIWQRFSPVASTVDNPDGRPTLPTEPHPTPHPPIPQADRPANQRISGATSPNSSTSILTSSAAVAEAALPAGSNVDISGTGFYRVLVKHKTLGNCYQFSDLVKFKTNTPPTANTRIKPNHTNACAEGSYKYTVLPSPESPVRYQYQWKKKRRIGTS
;
A
#
# COMPACT_ATOMS: atom_id res chain seq x y z
N MET A 1 8.34 -64.71 -43.57
CA MET A 1 9.32 -64.64 -42.47
C MET A 1 9.59 -63.17 -42.22
N ASP A 2 9.43 -62.78 -40.97
CA ASP A 2 9.70 -61.44 -40.43
C ASP A 2 11.04 -60.86 -40.90
N ASN A 3 11.05 -59.59 -41.26
CA ASN A 3 12.27 -58.78 -41.30
C ASN A 3 11.99 -57.43 -40.65
N THR A 4 11.65 -57.50 -39.38
CA THR A 4 11.80 -56.45 -38.38
C THR A 4 13.30 -56.19 -38.19
N ASN A 5 13.89 -55.26 -38.95
CA ASN A 5 15.15 -54.58 -38.58
C ASN A 5 15.49 -53.45 -39.57
N ALA A 6 14.68 -52.40 -39.58
CA ALA A 6 15.24 -51.08 -39.85
C ALA A 6 15.84 -50.59 -38.54
N ALA A 7 17.17 -50.64 -38.42
CA ALA A 7 17.87 -50.10 -37.25
C ALA A 7 17.43 -48.63 -37.05
N PRO A 8 16.96 -48.24 -35.85
CA PRO A 8 16.69 -46.83 -35.57
C PRO A 8 18.01 -46.06 -35.72
N ARG A 9 18.06 -45.08 -36.63
CA ARG A 9 19.21 -44.18 -36.79
C ARG A 9 19.51 -43.53 -35.43
N THR A 10 20.72 -43.76 -34.91
CA THR A 10 21.14 -43.49 -33.52
C THR A 10 21.68 -42.09 -33.26
N THR A 11 21.48 -41.10 -34.13
CA THR A 11 21.65 -39.70 -33.73
C THR A 11 20.27 -39.18 -33.32
N PRO A 12 20.02 -38.85 -32.03
CA PRO A 12 18.76 -38.25 -31.63
C PRO A 12 18.68 -36.89 -32.32
N TRP A 13 17.93 -36.82 -33.42
CA TRP A 13 17.60 -35.56 -34.04
C TRP A 13 16.81 -34.76 -33.03
N ASN A 14 17.23 -33.53 -32.74
CA ASN A 14 16.42 -32.61 -31.97
C ASN A 14 15.09 -32.42 -32.72
N ILE A 15 14.01 -32.96 -32.17
CA ILE A 15 12.69 -32.98 -32.83
C ILE A 15 12.21 -31.56 -33.15
N ALA A 16 12.58 -30.57 -32.33
CA ALA A 16 12.25 -29.16 -32.53
C ALA A 16 12.78 -28.61 -33.86
N GLU A 17 13.97 -29.04 -34.29
CA GLU A 17 14.57 -28.63 -35.57
C GLU A 17 13.87 -29.24 -36.79
N LYS A 18 13.00 -30.22 -36.55
CA LYS A 18 12.20 -30.90 -37.59
C LYS A 18 10.76 -30.39 -37.66
N ASN A 19 10.42 -29.34 -36.91
CA ASN A 19 9.13 -28.70 -37.04
C ASN A 19 8.88 -28.25 -38.50
N GLY A 20 7.72 -28.59 -39.04
CA GLY A 20 7.34 -28.28 -40.42
C GLY A 20 7.87 -29.22 -41.49
N TYR A 21 8.69 -30.22 -41.14
CA TYR A 21 9.17 -31.22 -42.10
C TYR A 21 8.05 -32.19 -42.51
N TYR A 22 8.10 -32.66 -43.75
CA TYR A 22 7.17 -33.65 -44.28
C TYR A 22 7.84 -35.02 -44.35
N TYR A 23 7.11 -36.04 -43.89
CA TYR A 23 7.55 -37.42 -43.82
C TYR A 23 6.65 -38.30 -44.68
N ARG A 24 7.25 -39.23 -45.41
CA ARG A 24 6.55 -40.26 -46.19
C ARG A 24 7.28 -41.58 -46.05
N VAL A 25 6.53 -42.67 -46.08
CA VAL A 25 7.09 -44.03 -46.03
C VAL A 25 7.14 -44.58 -47.45
N ALA A 26 8.29 -45.14 -47.82
CA ALA A 26 8.43 -45.94 -49.03
C ALA A 26 8.58 -47.41 -48.62
N ILE A 27 7.73 -48.28 -49.18
CA ILE A 27 7.79 -49.73 -48.96
C ILE A 27 8.24 -50.41 -50.24
N LYS A 28 9.02 -51.48 -50.11
CA LYS A 28 9.46 -52.33 -51.21
C LYS A 28 9.23 -53.78 -50.84
N ASN A 29 8.53 -54.54 -51.67
CA ASN A 29 8.32 -55.97 -51.44
C ASN A 29 9.52 -56.81 -51.94
N SER A 30 9.52 -58.10 -51.63
CA SER A 30 10.57 -59.05 -52.05
C SER A 30 10.71 -59.18 -53.57
N ALA A 31 9.63 -58.93 -54.32
CA ALA A 31 9.62 -58.91 -55.78
C ALA A 31 10.15 -57.59 -56.38
N GLY A 32 10.44 -56.58 -55.55
CA GLY A 32 11.03 -55.32 -55.97
C GLY A 32 10.05 -54.18 -56.27
N CYS A 33 8.73 -54.42 -56.19
CA CYS A 33 7.72 -53.38 -56.38
C CYS A 33 7.75 -52.38 -55.22
N THR A 34 7.63 -51.08 -55.54
CA THR A 34 7.66 -49.99 -54.55
C THR A 34 6.37 -49.19 -54.52
N ALA A 35 5.96 -48.77 -53.32
CA ALA A 35 4.89 -47.79 -53.13
C ALA A 35 5.35 -46.71 -52.14
N VAL A 36 4.89 -45.47 -52.34
CA VAL A 36 5.19 -44.34 -51.44
C VAL A 36 3.88 -43.81 -50.87
N SER A 37 3.84 -43.61 -49.56
CA SER A 37 2.68 -43.04 -48.89
C SER A 37 2.47 -41.57 -49.27
N LYS A 38 1.28 -41.05 -48.95
CA LYS A 38 1.09 -39.59 -48.85
C LYS A 38 2.07 -39.02 -47.82
N ALA A 39 2.50 -37.78 -48.03
CA ALA A 39 3.35 -37.08 -47.07
C ALA A 39 2.51 -36.58 -45.88
N ALA A 40 3.04 -36.72 -44.67
CA ALA A 40 2.49 -36.19 -43.43
C ALA A 40 3.42 -35.11 -42.87
N LYS A 41 2.89 -33.97 -42.44
CA LYS A 41 3.67 -32.87 -41.85
C LYS A 41 3.87 -33.12 -40.35
N LEU A 42 5.09 -32.94 -39.86
CA LEU A 42 5.39 -32.90 -38.43
C LEU A 42 5.17 -31.48 -37.89
N GLU A 43 4.36 -31.35 -36.85
CA GLU A 43 4.18 -30.11 -36.10
C GLU A 43 4.67 -30.30 -34.67
N VAL A 44 5.69 -29.54 -34.29
CA VAL A 44 6.25 -29.57 -32.94
C VAL A 44 5.64 -28.43 -32.15
N ARG A 45 4.96 -28.78 -31.05
CA ARG A 45 4.41 -27.81 -30.10
C ARG A 45 5.46 -27.49 -29.05
N ASN A 46 5.74 -26.21 -28.82
CA ASN A 46 6.71 -25.78 -27.81
C ASN A 46 6.08 -24.74 -26.88
N PRO A 47 5.14 -25.16 -26.01
CA PRO A 47 4.51 -24.25 -25.07
C PRO A 47 5.56 -23.62 -24.15
N HIS A 48 5.37 -22.36 -23.77
CA HIS A 48 6.19 -21.68 -22.77
C HIS A 48 5.39 -20.61 -22.04
N PHE A 49 5.83 -20.25 -20.83
CA PHE A 49 5.27 -19.10 -20.12
C PHE A 49 5.85 -17.82 -20.69
N ARG A 50 5.00 -16.88 -21.11
CA ARG A 50 5.46 -15.58 -21.62
C ARG A 50 6.03 -14.70 -20.53
N ARG A 51 5.48 -14.82 -19.32
CA ARG A 51 6.02 -14.24 -18.10
C ARG A 51 6.01 -15.36 -17.06
N PRO A 52 7.16 -15.99 -16.79
CA PRO A 52 7.26 -16.94 -15.70
C PRO A 52 6.76 -16.29 -14.41
N LEU A 53 6.32 -17.11 -13.45
CA LEU A 53 5.90 -16.58 -12.17
C LEU A 53 7.03 -15.71 -11.59
N PRO A 54 6.72 -14.65 -10.83
CA PRO A 54 7.78 -13.93 -10.14
C PRO A 54 8.50 -14.92 -9.21
N HIS A 55 9.82 -14.78 -9.06
CA HIS A 55 10.53 -15.58 -8.05
C HIS A 55 10.04 -15.27 -6.63
N LEU A 56 9.58 -14.03 -6.44
CA LEU A 56 9.12 -13.48 -5.19
C LEU A 56 7.79 -12.75 -5.38
N ALA A 57 6.73 -13.25 -4.77
CA ALA A 57 5.44 -12.59 -4.71
C ALA A 57 5.21 -11.99 -3.31
N ARG A 58 4.51 -10.86 -3.26
CA ARG A 58 4.28 -10.08 -2.05
C ARG A 58 2.84 -9.60 -2.04
N GLY A 59 2.18 -9.67 -0.90
CA GLY A 59 0.81 -9.22 -0.75
C GLY A 59 0.50 -8.79 0.68
N CYS A 60 -0.59 -8.05 0.85
CA CYS A 60 -1.00 -7.50 2.14
C CYS A 60 -2.08 -8.35 2.75
N GLU A 61 -2.02 -8.53 4.06
CA GLU A 61 -3.06 -9.24 4.81
C GLU A 61 -4.45 -8.65 4.50
N GLU A 62 -5.44 -9.54 4.35
CA GLU A 62 -6.83 -9.25 3.93
C GLU A 62 -7.01 -8.75 2.48
N ASP A 63 -5.94 -8.52 1.71
CA ASP A 63 -6.02 -8.25 0.28
C ASP A 63 -6.04 -9.57 -0.52
N SER A 64 -6.04 -9.47 -1.85
CA SER A 64 -5.92 -10.58 -2.78
C SER A 64 -4.69 -10.43 -3.67
N TYR A 65 -4.09 -11.56 -4.07
CA TYR A 65 -3.00 -11.59 -5.03
C TYR A 65 -3.26 -12.66 -6.09
N THR A 66 -3.27 -12.27 -7.36
CA THR A 66 -3.48 -13.18 -8.50
C THR A 66 -2.17 -13.46 -9.23
N TYR A 67 -1.82 -14.74 -9.31
CA TYR A 67 -0.81 -15.22 -10.24
C TYR A 67 -1.41 -15.40 -11.63
N PHE A 68 -0.72 -14.89 -12.63
CA PHE A 68 -1.06 -15.07 -14.04
C PHE A 68 -0.20 -16.17 -14.67
N SER A 69 -0.81 -17.17 -15.31
CA SER A 69 -0.08 -18.28 -15.96
C SER A 69 -0.32 -18.37 -17.47
N ASN A 70 -0.04 -17.25 -18.12
CA ASN A 70 -0.25 -17.13 -19.56
C ASN A 70 0.78 -17.94 -20.34
N VAL A 71 0.30 -18.98 -21.03
CA VAL A 71 1.10 -19.91 -21.85
C VAL A 71 0.90 -19.60 -23.32
N TYR A 72 1.99 -19.65 -24.08
CA TYR A 72 2.02 -19.45 -25.52
C TYR A 72 2.58 -20.66 -26.21
N THR A 73 2.01 -21.00 -27.36
CA THR A 73 2.38 -22.18 -28.14
C THR A 73 3.13 -21.83 -29.41
N ASP A 74 3.08 -20.55 -29.81
CA ASP A 74 3.84 -19.96 -30.91
C ASP A 74 4.53 -18.68 -30.40
N PRO A 75 5.88 -18.59 -30.49
CA PRO A 75 6.61 -17.37 -30.12
C PRO A 75 6.32 -16.16 -31.00
N ASN A 76 5.69 -16.33 -32.18
CA ASN A 76 5.33 -15.24 -33.09
C ASN A 76 3.86 -14.79 -32.95
N GLN A 77 3.08 -15.37 -32.03
CA GLN A 77 1.72 -14.93 -31.80
C GLN A 77 1.67 -13.53 -31.17
N ALA A 78 0.67 -12.74 -31.56
CA ALA A 78 0.47 -11.40 -31.04
C ALA A 78 0.24 -11.42 -29.52
N ASP A 79 0.75 -10.39 -28.85
CA ASP A 79 0.85 -10.32 -27.40
C ASP A 79 -0.49 -10.38 -26.64
N GLU A 80 -1.60 -10.08 -27.31
CA GLU A 80 -2.95 -10.06 -26.72
C GLU A 80 -3.72 -11.38 -26.91
N GLU A 81 -3.24 -12.27 -27.78
CA GLU A 81 -3.91 -13.54 -28.06
C GLU A 81 -3.24 -14.68 -27.29
N PHE A 82 -3.80 -15.00 -26.13
CA PHE A 82 -3.37 -16.15 -25.34
C PHE A 82 -4.12 -17.40 -25.82
N PRO A 83 -3.45 -18.49 -26.23
CA PRO A 83 -4.15 -19.72 -26.56
C PRO A 83 -4.87 -20.24 -25.31
N THR A 84 -6.20 -20.20 -25.33
CA THR A 84 -7.03 -20.70 -24.23
C THR A 84 -7.51 -22.14 -24.45
N ALA A 85 -7.53 -22.58 -25.72
CA ALA A 85 -8.04 -23.88 -26.12
C ALA A 85 -7.03 -25.02 -25.89
N GLY A 86 -7.45 -26.05 -25.17
CA GLY A 86 -6.69 -27.30 -25.03
C GLY A 86 -5.48 -27.24 -24.10
N ILE A 87 -5.36 -26.19 -23.27
CA ILE A 87 -4.37 -26.11 -22.17
C ILE A 87 -5.10 -26.33 -20.85
N THR A 88 -4.65 -27.30 -20.08
CA THR A 88 -5.06 -27.51 -18.69
C THR A 88 -3.98 -27.02 -17.75
N TYR A 89 -4.40 -26.58 -16.56
CA TYR A 89 -3.53 -26.02 -15.54
C TYR A 89 -3.65 -26.85 -14.27
N GLU A 90 -2.54 -26.97 -13.55
CA GLU A 90 -2.48 -27.58 -12.23
C GLU A 90 -1.60 -26.68 -11.36
N TRP A 91 -2.22 -26.00 -10.41
CA TRP A 91 -1.54 -25.18 -9.43
C TRP A 91 -1.13 -26.03 -8.24
N TYR A 92 0.07 -25.79 -7.76
CA TYR A 92 0.62 -26.49 -6.62
C TYR A 92 1.18 -25.51 -5.61
N GLU A 93 1.01 -25.83 -4.33
CA GLU A 93 1.67 -25.16 -3.21
C GLU A 93 2.54 -26.12 -2.42
N ALA A 94 3.54 -25.57 -1.73
CA ALA A 94 4.34 -26.27 -0.75
C ALA A 94 4.72 -25.30 0.38
N PRO A 95 4.94 -25.78 1.62
CA PRO A 95 5.44 -24.93 2.71
C PRO A 95 6.80 -24.28 2.45
N ASN A 96 7.63 -24.89 1.61
CA ASN A 96 8.91 -24.35 1.13
C ASN A 96 9.33 -25.09 -0.16
N ALA A 97 10.41 -24.64 -0.79
CA ALA A 97 10.87 -25.17 -2.08
C ALA A 97 11.35 -26.64 -2.03
N GLN A 98 11.65 -27.16 -0.84
CA GLN A 98 12.14 -28.53 -0.61
C GLN A 98 11.01 -29.49 -0.20
N SER A 99 9.83 -28.97 0.12
CA SER A 99 8.70 -29.76 0.57
C SER A 99 7.95 -30.40 -0.61
N ALA A 100 7.18 -31.44 -0.29
CA ALA A 100 6.25 -32.02 -1.25
C ALA A 100 5.18 -30.98 -1.63
N PHE A 101 4.84 -30.96 -2.91
CA PHE A 101 3.84 -30.06 -3.47
C PHE A 101 2.46 -30.72 -3.47
N SER A 102 1.43 -29.96 -3.08
CA SER A 102 0.03 -30.36 -3.11
C SER A 102 -0.74 -29.58 -4.15
N LEU A 103 -1.67 -30.24 -4.86
CA LEU A 103 -2.54 -29.61 -5.86
C LEU A 103 -3.57 -28.71 -5.16
N ILE A 104 -3.70 -27.47 -5.62
CA ILE A 104 -4.59 -26.45 -5.02
C ILE A 104 -5.63 -25.88 -5.98
N GLY A 105 -5.43 -26.05 -7.29
CA GLY A 105 -6.28 -25.43 -8.30
C GLY A 105 -5.99 -25.95 -9.69
N VAL A 106 -6.95 -25.74 -10.61
CA VAL A 106 -6.87 -26.16 -12.02
C VAL A 106 -7.26 -25.06 -13.01
N GLU A 107 -7.54 -23.88 -12.48
CA GLU A 107 -7.84 -22.68 -13.21
C GLU A 107 -6.58 -22.08 -13.88
N ARG A 108 -6.80 -21.23 -14.88
CA ARG A 108 -5.70 -20.53 -15.56
C ARG A 108 -4.90 -19.63 -14.62
N ASN A 109 -5.56 -18.94 -13.70
CA ASN A 109 -4.91 -17.98 -12.80
C ASN A 109 -5.28 -18.30 -11.37
N TYR A 110 -4.30 -18.49 -10.50
CA TYR A 110 -4.54 -18.76 -9.10
C TYR A 110 -4.59 -17.46 -8.30
N THR A 111 -5.60 -17.31 -7.45
CA THR A 111 -5.76 -16.13 -6.59
C THR A 111 -5.72 -16.54 -5.14
N ILE A 112 -4.79 -15.95 -4.38
CA ILE A 112 -4.77 -16.02 -2.92
C ILE A 112 -5.73 -14.95 -2.42
N SER A 113 -6.82 -15.34 -1.75
CA SER A 113 -7.80 -14.41 -1.18
C SER A 113 -8.63 -15.09 -0.08
N PRO A 114 -8.68 -14.55 1.15
CA PRO A 114 -7.85 -13.44 1.65
C PRO A 114 -6.41 -13.89 1.88
N ILE A 115 -5.46 -12.96 1.77
CA ILE A 115 -4.08 -13.19 2.19
C ILE A 115 -4.02 -13.21 3.72
N THR A 116 -3.49 -14.29 4.29
CA THR A 116 -3.15 -14.41 5.71
C THR A 116 -1.63 -14.52 5.92
N LEU A 117 -1.14 -14.25 7.13
CA LEU A 117 0.26 -14.51 7.50
C LEU A 117 0.66 -15.99 7.43
N GLY A 118 -0.31 -16.91 7.36
CA GLY A 118 -0.07 -18.33 7.15
C GLY A 118 0.56 -18.67 5.79
N HIS A 119 0.47 -17.76 4.81
CA HIS A 119 1.10 -17.92 3.50
C HIS A 119 2.60 -17.57 3.49
N ALA A 120 3.18 -17.22 4.63
CA ALA A 120 4.59 -16.87 4.73
C ALA A 120 5.49 -18.02 4.26
N GLU A 121 6.36 -17.72 3.30
CA GLU A 121 7.34 -18.64 2.71
C GLU A 121 6.72 -19.80 1.90
N MET A 122 5.40 -19.83 1.76
CA MET A 122 4.74 -20.79 0.88
C MET A 122 5.20 -20.59 -0.56
N VAL A 123 5.44 -21.71 -1.24
CA VAL A 123 5.97 -21.73 -2.61
C VAL A 123 4.91 -22.23 -3.55
N TYR A 124 4.67 -21.47 -4.61
CA TYR A 124 3.70 -21.76 -5.64
C TYR A 124 4.39 -22.09 -6.96
N LYS A 125 3.80 -23.03 -7.69
CA LYS A 125 4.15 -23.31 -9.08
C LYS A 125 2.91 -23.71 -9.85
N VAL A 126 2.96 -23.57 -11.16
CA VAL A 126 1.90 -24.03 -12.06
C VAL A 126 2.50 -24.95 -13.10
N VAL A 127 1.80 -26.04 -13.36
CA VAL A 127 2.08 -26.96 -14.45
C VAL A 127 0.98 -26.75 -15.49
N ALA A 128 1.38 -26.44 -16.72
CA ALA A 128 0.47 -26.34 -17.84
C ALA A 128 0.69 -27.50 -18.79
N LYS A 129 -0.40 -28.16 -19.18
CA LYS A 129 -0.39 -29.32 -20.09
C LYS A 129 -1.20 -28.98 -21.33
N GLN A 130 -0.65 -29.27 -22.50
CA GLN A 130 -1.34 -29.13 -23.77
C GLN A 130 -1.42 -30.48 -24.48
N GLY A 131 -2.60 -30.84 -24.97
CA GLY A 131 -2.82 -32.12 -25.68
C GLY A 131 -3.01 -33.32 -24.75
N THR A 132 -3.09 -34.52 -25.33
CA THR A 132 -3.31 -35.80 -24.62
C THR A 132 -2.42 -36.91 -25.20
N GLY A 133 -2.18 -37.97 -24.41
CA GLY A 133 -1.38 -39.13 -24.82
C GLY A 133 0.07 -38.77 -25.17
N ASP A 134 0.63 -39.43 -26.19
CA ASP A 134 2.01 -39.24 -26.65
C ASP A 134 2.29 -37.88 -27.30
N GLN A 135 1.27 -37.03 -27.43
CA GLN A 135 1.36 -35.66 -27.96
C GLN A 135 1.23 -34.60 -26.86
N ALA A 136 1.15 -35.02 -25.59
CA ALA A 136 1.03 -34.11 -24.47
C ALA A 136 2.36 -33.37 -24.22
N CYS A 137 2.30 -32.04 -24.28
CA CYS A 137 3.40 -31.19 -23.86
C CYS A 137 3.14 -30.69 -22.44
N THR A 138 4.10 -30.86 -21.54
CA THR A 138 4.01 -30.35 -20.16
C THR A 138 5.10 -29.32 -19.92
N ILE A 139 4.73 -28.17 -19.38
CA ILE A 139 5.66 -27.16 -18.90
C ILE A 139 5.36 -26.82 -17.45
N THR A 140 6.42 -26.57 -16.70
CA THR A 140 6.34 -26.16 -15.29
C THR A 140 6.97 -24.79 -15.17
N SER A 141 6.30 -23.91 -14.45
CA SER A 141 6.87 -22.59 -14.14
C SER A 141 8.09 -22.70 -13.25
N ASN A 142 8.83 -21.61 -13.11
CA ASN A 142 9.70 -21.46 -11.94
C ASN A 142 8.87 -21.43 -10.65
N LEU A 143 9.57 -21.59 -9.53
CA LEU A 143 8.99 -21.45 -8.19
C LEU A 143 8.82 -19.96 -7.83
N SER A 144 7.69 -19.65 -7.21
CA SER A 144 7.38 -18.35 -6.61
C SER A 144 7.20 -18.48 -5.11
N THR A 145 8.04 -17.82 -4.31
CA THR A 145 7.84 -17.74 -2.86
C THR A 145 6.97 -16.54 -2.52
N PHE A 146 5.94 -16.76 -1.70
CA PHE A 146 5.02 -15.73 -1.27
C PHE A 146 5.39 -15.17 0.11
N TYR A 147 5.40 -13.85 0.23
CA TYR A 147 5.63 -13.13 1.48
C TYR A 147 4.45 -12.22 1.78
N PRO A 148 3.53 -12.64 2.67
CA PRO A 148 2.51 -11.76 3.19
C PRO A 148 3.14 -10.74 4.15
N GLY A 149 2.46 -9.62 4.35
CA GLY A 149 2.73 -8.80 5.52
C GLY A 149 1.64 -7.79 5.79
N THR A 150 1.87 -7.01 6.83
CA THR A 150 0.83 -6.20 7.46
C THR A 150 1.43 -4.90 7.99
N ALA A 151 0.62 -3.84 8.01
CA ALA A 151 0.97 -2.57 8.62
C ALA A 151 -0.10 -2.26 9.65
N THR A 152 0.19 -2.50 10.93
CA THR A 152 -0.81 -2.42 11.99
C THR A 152 -0.42 -1.37 13.03
N ILE A 153 -1.34 -0.48 13.35
CA ILE A 153 -1.24 0.55 14.38
C ILE A 153 -1.74 -0.03 15.69
N SER A 154 -0.86 -0.11 16.69
CA SER A 154 -1.19 -0.61 18.03
C SER A 154 -1.50 0.51 19.03
N GLN A 155 -1.10 1.75 18.73
CA GLN A 155 -1.49 2.92 19.51
C GLN A 155 -1.78 4.10 18.59
N GLN A 156 -3.03 4.57 18.64
CA GLN A 156 -3.50 5.75 17.93
C GLN A 156 -2.95 7.04 18.56
N PRO A 157 -2.74 8.11 17.76
CA PRO A 157 -2.41 9.42 18.29
C PRO A 157 -3.61 10.04 19.02
N THR A 158 -3.35 10.86 20.04
CA THR A 158 -4.38 11.50 20.87
C THR A 158 -4.41 13.00 20.70
N ASP A 159 -5.60 13.59 20.82
CA ASP A 159 -5.81 15.04 20.68
C ASP A 159 -4.93 15.82 21.66
N GLN A 160 -4.37 16.93 21.18
CA GLN A 160 -3.49 17.79 21.97
C GLN A 160 -4.01 19.24 21.96
N SER A 161 -3.99 19.87 23.14
CA SER A 161 -4.37 21.28 23.31
C SER A 161 -3.36 21.96 24.22
N ILE A 162 -2.54 22.86 23.66
CA ILE A 162 -1.44 23.52 24.38
C ILE A 162 -1.57 25.05 24.32
N CYS A 163 -0.79 25.78 25.13
CA CYS A 163 -0.69 27.22 24.99
C CYS A 163 0.22 27.61 23.82
N THR A 164 -0.02 28.77 23.20
CA THR A 164 0.91 29.31 22.20
C THR A 164 2.32 29.46 22.79
N GLY A 165 3.35 29.00 22.07
CA GLY A 165 4.74 28.96 22.54
C GLY A 165 5.15 27.67 23.26
N GLU A 166 4.22 26.76 23.55
CA GLU A 166 4.54 25.43 24.07
C GLU A 166 4.80 24.42 22.94
N ASN A 167 5.36 23.26 23.31
CA ASN A 167 5.59 22.14 22.40
C ASN A 167 4.51 21.06 22.61
N ALA A 168 4.00 20.49 21.52
CA ALA A 168 3.16 19.29 21.54
C ALA A 168 3.88 18.11 20.89
N SER A 169 3.53 16.90 21.33
CA SER A 169 4.01 15.65 20.76
C SER A 169 2.84 14.71 20.44
N PHE A 170 2.75 14.26 19.19
CA PHE A 170 1.86 13.17 18.80
C PHE A 170 2.67 11.88 18.73
N ARG A 171 2.17 10.82 19.36
CA ARG A 171 2.83 9.51 19.39
C ARG A 171 1.95 8.47 18.73
N VAL A 172 2.57 7.66 17.86
CA VAL A 172 1.94 6.50 17.24
C VAL A 172 2.85 5.30 17.36
N LEU A 173 2.27 4.15 17.72
CA LEU A 173 2.97 2.87 17.73
C LEU A 173 2.44 1.95 16.64
N SER A 174 3.34 1.24 15.99
CA SER A 174 2.99 0.12 15.12
C SER A 174 3.41 -1.19 15.77
N SER A 175 2.57 -2.22 15.66
CA SER A 175 2.97 -3.60 15.97
C SER A 175 3.78 -4.25 14.84
N SER A 176 3.73 -3.68 13.63
CA SER A 176 4.53 -4.13 12.49
C SER A 176 5.97 -3.65 12.60
N GLN A 177 6.90 -4.51 12.17
CA GLN A 177 8.30 -4.14 11.99
C GLN A 177 8.54 -3.60 10.59
N ASN A 178 9.67 -2.93 10.36
CA ASN A 178 10.07 -2.41 9.05
C ASN A 178 8.99 -1.53 8.40
N VAL A 179 8.40 -0.62 9.18
CA VAL A 179 7.45 0.38 8.68
C VAL A 179 8.07 1.77 8.58
N ASP A 180 7.52 2.58 7.68
CA ASP A 180 7.72 4.02 7.58
C ASP A 180 6.46 4.75 8.07
N TYR A 181 6.66 5.93 8.65
CA TYR A 181 5.59 6.79 9.15
C TYR A 181 5.53 8.07 8.35
N ILE A 182 4.37 8.38 7.77
CA ILE A 182 4.16 9.57 6.95
C ILE A 182 3.01 10.39 7.54
N TRP A 183 3.33 11.51 8.17
CA TRP A 183 2.34 12.42 8.74
C TRP A 183 1.67 13.27 7.66
N GLN A 184 0.36 13.46 7.81
CA GLN A 184 -0.49 14.29 6.95
C GLN A 184 -1.22 15.31 7.81
N ARG A 185 -1.29 16.56 7.33
CA ARG A 185 -2.06 17.65 7.95
C ARG A 185 -3.30 17.93 7.11
N PHE A 186 -4.40 18.23 7.78
CA PHE A 186 -5.68 18.59 7.19
C PHE A 186 -6.18 19.88 7.81
N SER A 187 -6.72 20.75 6.95
CA SER A 187 -7.44 21.94 7.39
C SER A 187 -8.82 21.57 7.94
N PRO A 188 -9.32 22.27 8.97
CA PRO A 188 -10.71 22.13 9.39
C PRO A 188 -11.66 22.57 8.26
N VAL A 189 -12.83 21.95 8.21
CA VAL A 189 -13.96 22.42 7.41
C VAL A 189 -14.84 23.37 8.23
N ALA A 190 -15.75 24.09 7.60
CA ALA A 190 -16.66 24.98 8.30
C ALA A 190 -17.50 24.21 9.35
N SER A 191 -17.54 24.73 10.58
CA SER A 191 -18.34 24.13 11.65
C SER A 191 -19.83 24.24 11.35
N THR A 192 -20.55 23.13 11.56
CA THR A 192 -22.02 23.05 11.48
C THR A 192 -22.58 22.53 12.80
N VAL A 193 -23.92 22.52 12.96
CA VAL A 193 -24.57 21.93 14.15
C VAL A 193 -24.20 20.44 14.29
N ASP A 194 -24.08 19.73 13.16
CA ASP A 194 -23.75 18.30 13.12
C ASP A 194 -22.23 18.03 13.11
N ASN A 195 -21.39 19.06 12.87
CA ASN A 195 -19.93 18.99 12.89
C ASN A 195 -19.34 20.24 13.58
N PRO A 196 -19.51 20.38 14.91
CA PRO A 196 -19.13 21.59 15.63
C PRO A 196 -17.60 21.81 15.63
N ASP A 197 -16.83 20.73 15.55
CA ASP A 197 -15.37 20.74 15.58
C ASP A 197 -14.71 21.01 14.22
N GLY A 198 -15.50 21.13 13.15
CA GLY A 198 -14.99 21.34 11.79
C GLY A 198 -14.14 20.17 11.30
N ARG A 199 -14.43 18.94 11.73
CA ARG A 199 -13.65 17.75 11.37
C ARG A 199 -13.78 17.49 9.87
N PRO A 200 -12.68 17.39 9.12
CA PRO A 200 -12.74 17.07 7.70
C PRO A 200 -13.26 15.65 7.51
N THR A 201 -14.13 15.47 6.52
CA THR A 201 -14.48 14.15 6.01
C THR A 201 -13.31 13.64 5.18
N LEU A 202 -12.76 12.50 5.59
CA LEU A 202 -11.78 11.79 4.78
C LEU A 202 -12.53 11.01 3.70
N PRO A 203 -11.96 10.82 2.50
CA PRO A 203 -12.52 9.88 1.54
C PRO A 203 -12.70 8.52 2.23
N THR A 204 -13.74 7.78 1.85
CA THR A 204 -13.78 6.34 2.13
C THR A 204 -12.63 5.72 1.34
N GLU A 205 -11.44 5.70 1.95
CA GLU A 205 -10.29 5.03 1.38
C GLU A 205 -10.63 3.53 1.40
N PRO A 206 -10.70 2.87 0.24
CA PRO A 206 -10.90 1.44 0.25
C PRO A 206 -9.75 0.82 1.06
N HIS A 207 -10.07 -0.23 1.82
CA HIS A 207 -9.09 -1.21 2.32
C HIS A 207 -8.06 -1.50 1.21
N PRO A 208 -6.79 -1.84 1.51
CA PRO A 208 -5.75 -2.02 0.51
C PRO A 208 -6.31 -2.88 -0.61
N THR A 209 -6.61 -2.21 -1.70
CA THR A 209 -7.08 -2.75 -2.95
C THR A 209 -6.19 -2.07 -3.96
N PRO A 210 -5.86 -2.76 -5.06
CA PRO A 210 -4.76 -2.38 -5.93
C PRO A 210 -5.08 -1.07 -6.63
N HIS A 211 -4.67 0.05 -6.04
CA HIS A 211 -4.52 1.30 -6.76
C HIS A 211 -3.03 1.61 -6.90
N PRO A 212 -2.54 1.93 -8.11
CA PRO A 212 -1.21 2.46 -8.25
C PRO A 212 -1.07 3.69 -7.34
N PRO A 213 0.08 3.87 -6.66
CA PRO A 213 0.28 5.02 -5.80
C PRO A 213 0.04 6.29 -6.62
N ILE A 214 -0.94 7.11 -6.21
CA ILE A 214 -1.18 8.41 -6.84
C ILE A 214 0.15 9.19 -6.77
N PRO A 215 0.73 9.59 -7.91
CA PRO A 215 1.97 10.36 -7.93
C PRO A 215 1.82 11.63 -7.08
N GLN A 216 2.89 12.01 -6.37
CA GLN A 216 2.88 13.19 -5.48
C GLN A 216 2.47 14.50 -6.20
N ALA A 217 2.59 14.53 -7.52
CA ALA A 217 2.17 15.64 -8.37
C ALA A 217 0.64 15.78 -8.50
N ASP A 218 -0.13 14.68 -8.35
CA ASP A 218 -1.58 14.65 -8.55
C ASP A 218 -2.38 14.81 -7.25
N ARG A 219 -1.70 14.94 -6.10
CA ARG A 219 -2.39 15.19 -4.82
C ARG A 219 -2.86 16.64 -4.72
N PRO A 220 -4.08 16.91 -4.22
CA PRO A 220 -4.51 18.26 -3.91
C PRO A 220 -3.55 18.91 -2.91
N ALA A 221 -3.34 20.23 -3.00
CA ALA A 221 -2.28 20.95 -2.29
C ALA A 221 -2.30 20.75 -0.75
N ASN A 222 -3.47 20.44 -0.19
CA ASN A 222 -3.68 20.12 1.22
C ASN A 222 -3.20 18.70 1.63
N GLN A 223 -2.67 17.89 0.70
CA GLN A 223 -2.19 16.52 0.93
C GLN A 223 -0.70 16.32 0.61
N ARG A 224 0.06 17.41 0.39
CA ARG A 224 1.50 17.36 0.13
C ARG A 224 2.27 17.04 1.42
N ILE A 225 3.06 15.97 1.36
CA ILE A 225 3.91 15.48 2.46
C ILE A 225 5.14 16.40 2.59
N SER A 226 5.43 16.84 3.82
CA SER A 226 6.70 17.49 4.15
C SER A 226 7.29 16.83 5.40
N GLY A 227 8.56 16.43 5.33
CA GLY A 227 9.46 16.11 6.45
C GLY A 227 8.93 15.19 7.55
N ALA A 228 9.12 13.88 7.38
CA ALA A 228 9.11 12.94 8.51
C ALA A 228 10.42 12.14 8.49
N THR A 229 11.30 12.39 9.46
CA THR A 229 12.36 11.46 9.85
C THR A 229 11.91 10.73 11.11
N SER A 230 11.92 9.39 11.14
CA SER A 230 11.82 8.64 12.39
C SER A 230 13.18 8.05 12.77
N PRO A 231 13.62 8.20 14.03
CA PRO A 231 14.63 7.36 14.65
C PRO A 231 13.99 6.25 15.50
N ASN A 232 13.15 5.37 14.93
CA ASN A 232 12.88 3.99 15.39
C ASN A 232 11.82 3.28 14.52
N SER A 233 12.01 1.99 14.25
CA SER A 233 11.20 1.19 13.31
C SER A 233 9.78 0.82 13.79
N SER A 234 9.40 1.22 15.00
CA SER A 234 8.13 0.81 15.64
C SER A 234 7.42 1.96 16.38
N THR A 235 7.98 3.18 16.34
CA THR A 235 7.37 4.37 16.93
C THR A 235 7.61 5.57 16.03
N SER A 236 6.68 6.51 16.00
CA SER A 236 6.90 7.83 15.42
C SER A 236 6.38 8.90 16.37
N ILE A 237 7.18 9.96 16.54
CA ILE A 237 6.82 11.13 17.31
C ILE A 237 6.86 12.33 16.37
N LEU A 238 5.71 12.97 16.16
CA LEU A 238 5.64 14.29 15.51
C LEU A 238 5.65 15.35 16.61
N THR A 239 6.66 16.21 16.59
CA THR A 239 6.74 17.37 17.50
C THR A 239 6.39 18.63 16.73
N SER A 240 5.53 19.48 17.31
CA SER A 240 5.19 20.79 16.76
C SER A 240 5.40 21.87 17.82
N SER A 241 6.06 22.96 17.43
CA SER A 241 6.13 24.20 18.22
C SER A 241 5.03 25.14 17.77
N ALA A 242 4.15 25.54 18.68
CA ALA A 242 3.12 26.54 18.38
C ALA A 242 3.77 27.92 18.21
N ALA A 243 4.24 28.25 17.01
CA ALA A 243 4.88 29.55 16.74
C ALA A 243 3.91 30.72 16.95
N VAL A 244 4.41 31.79 17.54
CA VAL A 244 3.80 33.12 17.59
C VAL A 244 3.82 33.68 16.16
N ALA A 245 2.75 34.37 15.74
CA ALA A 245 2.50 34.88 14.40
C ALA A 245 3.74 35.32 13.59
N GLU A 246 3.77 34.90 12.32
CA GLU A 246 4.60 35.33 11.19
C GLU A 246 5.93 36.03 11.55
N ALA A 247 7.00 35.25 11.61
CA ALA A 247 8.34 35.72 11.28
C ALA A 247 8.88 34.83 10.15
N ALA A 248 9.05 35.41 8.97
CA ALA A 248 9.65 34.74 7.83
C ALA A 248 11.04 34.18 8.20
N LEU A 249 11.22 32.88 8.07
CA LEU A 249 12.51 32.19 8.24
C LEU A 249 12.90 31.45 6.95
N PRO A 250 14.22 31.30 6.69
CA PRO A 250 14.77 31.10 5.35
C PRO A 250 14.55 29.67 4.81
N ALA A 251 14.63 29.56 3.48
CA ALA A 251 14.33 28.36 2.72
C ALA A 251 15.30 27.20 3.03
N GLY A 252 14.72 26.05 3.40
CA GLY A 252 15.42 24.76 3.48
C GLY A 252 15.15 24.02 4.80
N SER A 253 14.40 22.93 4.73
CA SER A 253 14.29 21.87 5.76
C SER A 253 13.54 22.12 7.07
N ASN A 254 12.51 22.98 7.11
CA ASN A 254 11.59 23.01 8.25
C ASN A 254 10.14 22.90 7.78
N VAL A 255 9.43 21.85 8.22
CA VAL A 255 7.97 21.78 8.08
C VAL A 255 7.40 22.88 8.98
N ASP A 256 6.66 23.81 8.40
CA ASP A 256 5.85 24.72 9.19
C ASP A 256 4.63 23.94 9.73
N ILE A 257 4.77 23.40 10.94
CA ILE A 257 3.69 22.73 11.68
C ILE A 257 2.95 23.73 12.59
N SER A 258 3.13 25.04 12.36
CA SER A 258 2.40 26.04 13.13
C SER A 258 0.92 26.02 12.72
N GLY A 259 0.07 25.81 13.71
CA GLY A 259 -1.36 26.04 13.58
C GLY A 259 -2.23 24.87 14.01
N THR A 260 -3.33 25.28 14.64
CA THR A 260 -4.50 24.45 14.87
C THR A 260 -4.92 23.71 13.60
N GLY A 261 -5.38 22.47 13.75
CA GLY A 261 -5.77 21.66 12.61
C GLY A 261 -5.91 20.19 12.97
N PHE A 262 -6.06 19.37 11.94
CA PHE A 262 -6.19 17.93 12.07
C PHE A 262 -4.99 17.23 11.44
N TYR A 263 -4.58 16.11 12.01
CA TYR A 263 -3.44 15.33 11.56
C TYR A 263 -3.82 13.86 11.49
N ARG A 264 -3.14 13.08 10.64
CA ARG A 264 -3.15 11.61 10.69
C ARG A 264 -1.81 11.09 10.21
N VAL A 265 -1.45 9.86 10.56
CA VAL A 265 -0.23 9.22 10.07
C VAL A 265 -0.58 8.00 9.21
N LEU A 266 0.13 7.86 8.10
CA LEU A 266 0.15 6.65 7.29
C LEU A 266 1.33 5.80 7.76
N VAL A 267 1.06 4.59 8.25
CA VAL A 267 2.06 3.58 8.54
C VAL A 267 2.17 2.67 7.34
N LYS A 268 3.34 2.62 6.68
CA LYS A 268 3.57 1.88 5.44
C LYS A 268 4.67 0.86 5.63
N HIS A 269 4.48 -0.38 5.19
CA HIS A 269 5.54 -1.38 5.22
C HIS A 269 6.63 -1.06 4.18
N LYS A 270 7.90 -1.02 4.61
CA LYS A 270 9.07 -0.61 3.80
C LYS A 270 9.26 -1.46 2.55
N THR A 271 9.03 -2.77 2.67
CA THR A 271 9.32 -3.75 1.60
C THR A 271 8.06 -4.29 0.93
N LEU A 272 6.88 -3.99 1.48
CA LEU A 272 5.59 -4.46 0.98
C LEU A 272 4.76 -3.22 0.65
N GLY A 273 5.12 -2.55 -0.44
CA GLY A 273 4.74 -1.15 -0.70
C GLY A 273 3.23 -0.85 -0.74
N ASN A 274 2.36 -1.85 -0.85
CA ASN A 274 0.91 -1.69 -0.81
C ASN A 274 0.32 -1.93 0.59
N CYS A 275 1.13 -2.34 1.56
CA CYS A 275 0.66 -2.65 2.92
C CYS A 275 0.81 -1.41 3.76
N TYR A 276 -0.32 -0.78 4.04
CA TYR A 276 -0.36 0.43 4.85
C TYR A 276 -1.64 0.52 5.67
N GLN A 277 -1.59 1.31 6.73
CA GLN A 277 -2.75 1.67 7.53
C GLN A 277 -2.68 3.15 7.91
N PHE A 278 -3.83 3.82 7.85
CA PHE A 278 -3.98 5.19 8.36
C PHE A 278 -4.36 5.16 9.84
N SER A 279 -3.78 6.07 10.62
CA SER A 279 -4.26 6.34 11.96
C SER A 279 -5.60 7.07 11.93
N ASP A 280 -6.24 7.10 13.10
CA ASP A 280 -7.32 8.03 13.34
C ASP A 280 -6.85 9.47 13.18
N LEU A 281 -7.80 10.33 12.81
CA LEU A 281 -7.58 11.75 12.64
C LEU A 281 -7.53 12.43 14.02
N VAL A 282 -6.41 13.03 14.36
CA VAL A 282 -6.13 13.69 15.63
C VAL A 282 -6.21 15.21 15.51
N LYS A 283 -6.77 15.87 16.53
CA LYS A 283 -6.92 17.33 16.58
C LYS A 283 -5.77 17.97 17.37
N PHE A 284 -5.22 19.04 16.80
CA PHE A 284 -4.30 19.93 17.48
C PHE A 284 -4.94 21.30 17.70
N LYS A 285 -4.94 21.78 18.94
CA LYS A 285 -5.41 23.11 19.30
C LYS A 285 -4.32 23.90 20.03
N THR A 286 -4.16 25.15 19.63
CA THR A 286 -3.32 26.13 20.32
C THR A 286 -4.25 27.15 20.96
N ASN A 287 -4.00 27.46 22.24
CA ASN A 287 -4.75 28.46 22.98
C ASN A 287 -3.85 29.68 23.19
N THR A 288 -4.29 30.82 22.67
CA THR A 288 -3.58 32.08 22.88
C THR A 288 -3.98 32.65 24.24
N PRO A 289 -3.02 32.95 25.13
CA PRO A 289 -3.35 33.57 26.41
C PRO A 289 -3.95 34.97 26.20
N PRO A 290 -4.85 35.42 27.10
CA PRO A 290 -5.39 36.78 27.05
C PRO A 290 -4.27 37.81 27.23
N THR A 291 -4.29 38.87 26.43
CA THR A 291 -3.23 39.88 26.34
C THR A 291 -3.45 41.03 27.34
N ALA A 292 -2.43 41.90 27.47
CA ALA A 292 -2.49 43.15 28.23
C ALA A 292 -3.57 44.14 27.72
N ASN A 293 -4.12 43.93 26.52
CA ASN A 293 -5.26 44.68 25.99
C ASN A 293 -6.60 44.28 26.64
N THR A 294 -6.60 43.32 27.56
CA THR A 294 -7.75 43.02 28.41
C THR A 294 -8.17 44.28 29.16
N ARG A 295 -9.28 44.89 28.75
CA ARG A 295 -9.75 46.16 29.34
C ARG A 295 -10.60 45.87 30.56
N ILE A 296 -10.40 46.65 31.61
CA ILE A 296 -11.30 46.72 32.75
C ILE A 296 -12.07 48.03 32.60
N LYS A 297 -13.37 47.94 32.31
CA LYS A 297 -14.25 49.10 32.19
C LYS A 297 -15.11 49.21 33.45
N PRO A 298 -14.95 50.26 34.27
CA PRO A 298 -15.90 50.52 35.33
C PRO A 298 -17.24 51.00 34.77
N ASN A 299 -18.33 50.77 35.49
CA ASN A 299 -19.66 51.25 35.12
C ASN A 299 -19.81 52.78 35.24
N HIS A 300 -19.04 53.42 36.14
CA HIS A 300 -18.99 54.87 36.30
C HIS A 300 -17.54 55.33 36.55
N THR A 301 -17.20 56.59 36.31
CA THR A 301 -15.85 57.11 36.61
C THR A 301 -15.65 57.43 38.10
N ASN A 302 -16.73 57.73 38.81
CA ASN A 302 -16.75 58.08 40.23
C ASN A 302 -17.85 57.29 40.97
N ALA A 303 -17.72 57.13 42.29
CA ALA A 303 -18.72 56.50 43.16
C ALA A 303 -18.80 57.17 44.53
N CYS A 304 -19.99 57.20 45.13
CA CYS A 304 -20.21 57.63 46.51
C CYS A 304 -19.69 56.57 47.50
N ALA A 305 -19.38 56.96 48.74
CA ALA A 305 -18.76 56.09 49.75
C ALA A 305 -19.54 54.80 50.03
N GLU A 306 -20.87 54.82 49.91
CA GLU A 306 -21.76 53.66 50.13
C GLU A 306 -22.37 53.11 48.83
N GLY A 307 -21.92 53.61 47.67
CA GLY A 307 -22.41 53.15 46.37
C GLY A 307 -21.82 51.80 45.95
N SER A 308 -22.59 51.02 45.19
CA SER A 308 -22.05 49.84 44.52
C SER A 308 -21.27 50.22 43.25
N TYR A 309 -20.18 49.51 42.98
CA TYR A 309 -19.32 49.78 41.82
C TYR A 309 -19.00 48.48 41.09
N LYS A 310 -19.17 48.46 39.76
CA LYS A 310 -19.03 47.26 38.94
C LYS A 310 -17.95 47.45 37.89
N TYR A 311 -17.05 46.48 37.80
CA TYR A 311 -16.07 46.38 36.73
C TYR A 311 -16.48 45.29 35.75
N THR A 312 -16.43 45.59 34.46
CA THR A 312 -16.57 44.61 33.38
C THR A 312 -15.20 44.36 32.77
N VAL A 313 -14.79 43.09 32.73
CA VAL A 313 -13.56 42.65 32.06
C VAL A 313 -13.89 42.27 30.62
N LEU A 314 -13.15 42.82 29.68
CA LEU A 314 -13.24 42.51 28.24
C LEU A 314 -11.92 41.85 27.82
N PRO A 315 -11.83 40.50 27.83
CA PRO A 315 -10.65 39.76 27.42
C PRO A 315 -10.30 40.04 25.95
N SER A 316 -9.00 40.11 25.64
CA SER A 316 -8.53 40.23 24.26
C SER A 316 -7.48 39.15 23.96
N PRO A 317 -7.71 38.25 22.99
CA PRO A 317 -8.86 38.20 22.09
C PRO A 317 -10.19 37.82 22.79
N GLU A 318 -11.31 38.32 22.26
CA GLU A 318 -12.63 37.84 22.68
C GLU A 318 -12.72 36.35 22.36
N SER A 319 -13.02 35.53 23.37
CA SER A 319 -13.04 34.08 23.21
C SER A 319 -14.21 33.50 24.01
N PRO A 320 -14.92 32.49 23.49
CA PRO A 320 -16.04 31.85 24.18
C PRO A 320 -15.61 30.95 25.36
N VAL A 321 -14.30 30.82 25.63
CA VAL A 321 -13.80 30.05 26.78
C VAL A 321 -14.09 30.75 28.10
N ARG A 322 -14.37 29.96 29.14
CA ARG A 322 -14.51 30.46 30.51
C ARG A 322 -13.14 30.90 31.03
N TYR A 323 -13.00 32.19 31.29
CA TYR A 323 -11.84 32.73 31.99
C TYR A 323 -12.03 32.62 33.51
N GLN A 324 -10.95 32.31 34.23
CA GLN A 324 -10.88 32.53 35.67
C GLN A 324 -10.25 33.89 35.93
N TYR A 325 -10.89 34.71 36.75
CA TYR A 325 -10.44 36.08 37.03
C TYR A 325 -9.89 36.19 38.45
N GLN A 326 -8.70 36.79 38.59
CA GLN A 326 -8.13 37.16 39.89
C GLN A 326 -7.91 38.67 39.93
N TRP A 327 -8.46 39.33 40.97
CA TRP A 327 -8.36 40.78 41.13
C TRP A 327 -7.20 41.13 42.06
N LYS A 328 -6.32 42.05 41.63
CA LYS A 328 -5.24 42.61 42.46
C LYS A 328 -5.47 44.11 42.63
N LYS A 329 -5.38 44.60 43.87
CA LYS A 329 -5.42 46.03 44.21
C LYS A 329 -4.03 46.51 44.58
N LYS A 330 -3.60 47.67 44.07
CA LYS A 330 -2.36 48.33 44.48
C LYS A 330 -2.71 49.67 45.11
N ARG A 331 -2.24 49.93 46.34
CA ARG A 331 -2.28 51.28 46.90
C ARG A 331 -1.25 52.14 46.17
N ARG A 332 -1.63 53.37 45.81
CA ARG A 332 -0.67 54.36 45.30
C ARG A 332 0.33 54.63 46.43
N ILE A 333 1.57 54.19 46.26
CA ILE A 333 2.66 54.59 47.15
C ILE A 333 2.98 56.02 46.74
N GLY A 334 2.76 56.97 47.64
CA GLY A 334 3.12 58.36 47.39
C GLY A 334 4.61 58.44 47.10
N THR A 335 4.97 59.07 45.98
CA THR A 335 6.32 59.59 45.79
C THR A 335 6.51 60.66 46.85
N SER A 336 7.41 60.39 47.81
CA SER A 336 7.88 61.35 48.81
C SER A 336 8.51 62.56 48.16
#